data_AF-A0A4R4U713-F1
#
_entry.id   AF-A0A4R4U713-F1
#
_cell.length_a   1.000
_cell.length_b   1.000
_cell.length_c   1.000
_cell.angle_alpha   90.00
_cell.angle_beta   90.00
_cell.angle_gamma   90.00
#
_symmetry.space_group_name_H-M   'P 1'
#
loop_
_entity.id
_entity.type
_entity.pdbx_description
1 polymer ?
#
loop_
_entity_poly.entity_id
_entity_poly.type
_entity_poly.pdbx_seq_one_letter_code
_entity_poly.pdbx_strand_id
1 'polypeptide(L)'
;MSRPSPTVVNVTMSEQEWREAHTAAIRGYHVRLRAWAAQNGVALNARGRIPTAVQERYEQATGDDVAEILAEIYSLLPPRVPTAYDWLESPQWQHFLGAASFCLIWVDGLDAPDCLRKLTWLHPVPGGRATFEQVMARPEPPAENITGAARIGEWTLVYLPSGGGSAEATPAVRRLSGDGHQAVAYWQIGAVGMERFLYCRDGELRTEFDPLFPADRQGSQPDLLVPQMTDAGLLPGSDPGDWPRKPALKALALADRITNGAHAGPEVLAGAFLWAAQR
;
A
#
# COMPACT_ATOMS: atom_id res chain seq x y z
N MET A 1 -52.96 8.79 -17.41
CA MET A 1 -52.01 9.77 -16.84
C MET A 1 -51.11 9.03 -15.85
N SER A 2 -49.92 8.59 -16.29
CA SER A 2 -48.95 7.92 -15.42
C SER A 2 -48.01 8.95 -14.82
N ARG A 3 -47.83 8.92 -13.49
CA ARG A 3 -46.82 9.74 -12.81
C ARG A 3 -45.42 9.29 -13.24
N PRO A 4 -44.49 10.20 -13.53
CA PRO A 4 -43.10 9.83 -13.78
C PRO A 4 -42.48 9.30 -12.47
N SER A 5 -41.79 8.17 -12.56
CA SER A 5 -40.95 7.64 -11.47
C SER A 5 -39.86 8.66 -11.15
N PRO A 6 -39.55 8.89 -9.86
CA PRO A 6 -38.47 9.79 -9.49
C PRO A 6 -37.15 9.19 -9.95
N THR A 7 -36.44 9.92 -10.80
CA THR A 7 -35.03 9.68 -11.09
C THR A 7 -34.29 9.80 -9.75
N VAL A 8 -33.85 8.66 -9.20
CA VAL A 8 -32.91 8.65 -8.08
C VAL A 8 -31.61 9.20 -8.65
N VAL A 9 -31.40 10.51 -8.48
CA VAL A 9 -30.10 11.12 -8.67
C VAL A 9 -29.24 10.57 -7.54
N ASN A 10 -28.44 9.54 -7.83
CA ASN A 10 -27.39 9.11 -6.91
C ASN A 10 -26.40 10.28 -6.80
N VAL A 11 -26.56 11.11 -5.78
CA VAL A 11 -25.58 12.12 -5.42
C VAL A 11 -24.40 11.37 -4.80
N THR A 12 -23.51 10.87 -5.66
CA THR A 12 -22.21 10.35 -5.21
C THR A 12 -21.34 11.52 -4.79
N MET A 13 -21.01 11.61 -3.50
CA MET A 13 -19.97 12.51 -2.97
C MET A 13 -18.62 12.20 -3.62
N SER A 14 -17.77 13.21 -3.77
CA SER A 14 -16.34 13.01 -4.06
C SER A 14 -15.61 12.36 -2.88
N GLU A 15 -14.41 11.78 -3.12
CA GLU A 15 -13.62 11.18 -2.04
C GLU A 15 -13.26 12.21 -0.96
N GLN A 16 -13.00 13.46 -1.36
CA GLN A 16 -12.73 14.55 -0.43
C GLN A 16 -13.96 14.85 0.44
N GLU A 17 -15.13 15.05 -0.17
CA GLU A 17 -16.37 15.31 0.58
C GLU A 17 -16.71 14.14 1.52
N TRP A 18 -16.48 12.89 1.07
CA TRP A 18 -16.65 11.71 1.91
C TRP A 18 -15.73 11.71 3.13
N ARG A 19 -14.46 12.07 2.95
CA ARG A 19 -13.49 12.18 4.06
C ARG A 19 -13.86 13.27 5.04
N GLU A 20 -14.32 14.42 4.54
CA GLU A 20 -14.80 15.54 5.36
C GLU A 20 -16.03 15.13 6.18
N ALA A 21 -17.01 14.46 5.55
CA ALA A 21 -18.19 13.94 6.23
C ALA A 21 -17.85 12.88 7.30
N HIS A 22 -16.97 11.93 6.99
CA HIS A 22 -16.50 10.91 7.93
C HIS A 22 -15.82 11.54 9.14
N THR A 23 -14.92 12.49 8.90
CA THR A 23 -14.22 13.23 9.97
C THR A 23 -15.19 14.02 10.84
N ALA A 24 -16.12 14.75 10.22
CA ALA A 24 -17.13 15.54 10.92
C ALA A 24 -18.02 14.65 11.81
N ALA A 25 -18.40 13.48 11.33
CA ALA A 25 -19.24 12.56 12.08
C ALA A 25 -18.54 11.95 13.29
N ILE A 26 -17.29 11.48 13.16
CA ILE A 26 -16.51 10.97 14.29
C ILE A 26 -16.31 12.06 15.34
N ARG A 27 -15.93 13.28 14.90
CA ARG A 27 -15.76 14.42 15.81
C ARG A 27 -17.07 14.76 16.50
N GLY A 28 -18.18 14.82 15.75
CA GLY A 28 -19.52 15.09 16.27
C GLY A 28 -19.95 14.06 17.32
N TYR A 29 -19.80 12.78 17.03
CA TYR A 29 -20.06 11.68 17.96
C TYR A 29 -19.25 11.83 19.25
N HIS A 30 -17.93 12.02 19.15
CA HIS A 30 -17.07 12.20 20.33
C HIS A 30 -17.42 13.44 21.16
N VAL A 31 -17.86 14.54 20.52
CA VAL A 31 -18.31 15.74 21.24
C VAL A 31 -19.59 15.44 22.03
N ARG A 32 -20.58 14.79 21.41
CA ARG A 32 -21.83 14.42 22.10
C ARG A 32 -21.60 13.43 23.23
N LEU A 33 -20.79 12.40 23.00
CA LEU A 33 -20.41 11.41 24.03
C LEU A 33 -19.74 12.10 25.22
N ARG A 34 -18.73 12.96 24.99
CA ARG A 34 -18.05 13.67 26.09
C ARG A 34 -18.99 14.61 26.85
N ALA A 35 -19.90 15.29 26.15
CA ALA A 35 -20.91 16.13 26.80
C ALA A 35 -21.86 15.30 27.68
N TRP A 36 -22.34 14.16 27.18
CA TRP A 36 -23.17 13.23 27.95
C TRP A 36 -22.41 12.67 29.16
N ALA A 37 -21.15 12.27 28.98
CA ALA A 37 -20.31 11.76 30.07
C ALA A 37 -20.16 12.80 31.19
N ALA A 38 -19.90 14.06 30.84
CA ALA A 38 -19.81 15.16 31.81
C ALA A 38 -21.12 15.38 32.57
N GLN A 39 -22.26 15.33 31.88
CA GLN A 39 -23.58 15.47 32.50
C GLN A 39 -23.92 14.30 33.44
N ASN A 40 -23.37 13.11 33.17
CA ASN A 40 -23.59 11.89 33.95
C ASN A 40 -22.46 11.60 34.96
N GLY A 41 -21.61 12.59 35.25
CA GLY A 41 -20.55 12.48 36.25
C GLY A 41 -19.40 11.53 35.89
N VAL A 42 -19.25 11.16 34.61
CA VAL A 42 -18.16 10.32 34.12
C VAL A 42 -16.99 11.21 33.71
N ALA A 43 -15.92 11.20 34.51
CA ALA A 43 -14.71 11.95 34.21
C ALA A 43 -13.97 11.36 33.01
N LEU A 44 -13.78 12.16 31.96
CA LEU A 44 -13.00 11.81 30.77
C LEU A 44 -11.89 12.84 30.55
N ASN A 45 -10.75 12.39 30.04
CA ASN A 45 -9.72 13.30 29.57
C ASN A 45 -10.22 14.03 28.30
N ALA A 46 -10.01 15.35 28.24
CA ALA A 46 -10.41 16.20 27.13
C ALA A 46 -9.86 15.74 25.76
N ARG A 47 -8.67 15.12 25.73
CA ARG A 47 -8.03 14.64 24.49
C ARG A 47 -7.66 13.15 24.52
N GLY A 48 -7.98 12.45 25.60
CA GLY A 48 -7.65 11.03 25.75
C GLY A 48 -8.62 10.11 25.01
N ARG A 49 -8.18 8.86 24.83
CA ARG A 49 -9.01 7.74 24.37
C ARG A 49 -10.20 7.57 25.32
N ILE A 50 -11.40 7.44 24.75
CA ILE A 50 -12.63 7.19 25.50
C ILE A 50 -12.72 5.68 25.77
N PRO A 51 -12.85 5.23 27.03
CA PRO A 51 -12.97 3.79 27.33
C PRO A 51 -14.21 3.17 26.67
N THR A 52 -14.07 1.95 26.14
CA THR A 52 -15.17 1.24 25.46
C THR A 52 -16.43 1.13 26.31
N ALA A 53 -16.29 0.83 27.61
CA ALA A 53 -17.42 0.77 28.55
C ALA A 53 -18.21 2.09 28.68
N VAL A 54 -17.59 3.24 28.39
CA VAL A 54 -18.29 4.53 28.37
C VAL A 54 -19.04 4.73 27.06
N GLN A 55 -18.48 4.23 25.95
CA GLN A 55 -19.14 4.24 24.64
C GLN A 55 -20.41 3.37 24.66
N GLU A 56 -20.31 2.15 25.18
CA GLU A 56 -21.45 1.22 25.31
C GLU A 56 -22.58 1.82 26.18
N ARG A 57 -22.23 2.47 27.30
CA ARG A 57 -23.23 3.14 28.16
C ARG A 57 -23.89 4.33 27.48
N TYR A 58 -23.13 5.09 26.68
CA TYR A 58 -23.65 6.22 25.92
C TYR A 58 -24.63 5.74 24.85
N GLU A 59 -24.25 4.73 24.09
CA GLU A 59 -25.08 4.08 23.07
C GLU A 59 -26.38 3.55 23.68
N GLN A 60 -26.31 2.79 24.77
CA GLN A 60 -27.50 2.28 25.48
C GLN A 60 -28.43 3.40 25.97
N ALA A 61 -27.88 4.55 26.39
CA ALA A 61 -28.65 5.65 26.93
C ALA A 61 -29.28 6.55 25.87
N THR A 62 -28.70 6.63 24.67
CA THR A 62 -29.06 7.62 23.66
C THR A 62 -29.53 7.02 22.34
N GLY A 63 -29.20 5.76 22.06
CA GLY A 63 -29.33 5.14 20.75
C GLY A 63 -28.34 5.70 19.71
N ASP A 64 -27.41 6.57 20.10
CA ASP A 64 -26.42 7.17 19.21
C ASP A 64 -25.26 6.18 19.01
N ASP A 65 -25.42 5.25 18.06
CA ASP A 65 -24.41 4.25 17.70
C ASP A 65 -23.46 4.79 16.62
N VAL A 66 -22.17 4.85 16.96
CA VAL A 66 -21.12 5.26 16.02
C VAL A 66 -21.01 4.29 14.84
N ALA A 67 -21.29 3.00 15.03
CA ALA A 67 -21.25 2.01 13.96
C ALA A 67 -22.35 2.28 12.92
N GLU A 68 -23.58 2.61 13.34
CA GLU A 68 -24.67 3.00 12.44
C GLU A 68 -24.36 4.31 11.70
N ILE A 69 -23.89 5.35 12.42
CA ILE A 69 -23.47 6.62 11.80
C ILE A 69 -22.39 6.38 10.74
N LEU A 70 -21.38 5.59 11.10
CA LEU A 70 -20.31 5.26 10.17
C LEU A 70 -20.83 4.42 9.01
N ALA A 71 -21.76 3.47 9.24
CA ALA A 71 -22.36 2.68 8.18
C ALA A 71 -23.11 3.55 7.15
N GLU A 72 -23.88 4.55 7.60
CA GLU A 72 -24.51 5.53 6.70
C GLU A 72 -23.47 6.29 5.88
N ILE A 73 -22.39 6.76 6.50
CA ILE A 73 -21.32 7.47 5.79
C ILE A 73 -20.60 6.55 4.82
N TYR A 74 -20.31 5.31 5.22
CA TYR A 74 -19.72 4.30 4.34
C TYR A 74 -20.66 3.93 3.19
N SER A 75 -21.98 4.08 3.33
CA SER A 75 -22.92 3.89 2.21
C SER A 75 -22.81 5.00 1.15
N LEU A 76 -22.37 6.19 1.56
CA LEU A 76 -22.08 7.33 0.67
C LEU A 76 -20.67 7.30 0.09
N LEU A 77 -19.90 6.25 0.38
CA LEU A 77 -18.55 6.08 -0.14
C LEU A 77 -18.59 6.06 -1.66
N PRO A 78 -17.95 7.04 -2.35
CA PRO A 78 -17.80 6.95 -3.79
C PRO A 78 -17.07 5.65 -4.17
N PRO A 79 -17.45 5.03 -5.29
CA PRO A 79 -16.64 3.98 -5.87
C PRO A 79 -15.22 4.52 -6.09
N ARG A 80 -14.23 3.77 -5.61
CA ARG A 80 -12.84 4.11 -5.86
C ARG A 80 -12.59 4.10 -7.36
N VAL A 81 -11.81 5.06 -7.86
CA VAL A 81 -11.31 5.01 -9.23
C VAL A 81 -10.38 3.80 -9.34
N PRO A 82 -10.65 2.86 -10.27
CA PRO A 82 -9.76 1.73 -10.47
C PRO A 82 -8.33 2.20 -10.72
N THR A 83 -7.36 1.58 -10.06
CA THR A 83 -5.95 1.83 -10.35
C THR A 83 -5.44 0.72 -11.26
N ALA A 84 -4.29 0.98 -11.89
CA ALA A 84 -3.60 -0.04 -12.66
C ALA A 84 -3.22 -1.25 -11.79
N TYR A 85 -3.26 -1.17 -10.46
CA TYR A 85 -2.94 -2.25 -9.52
C TYR A 85 -4.14 -3.01 -8.98
N ASP A 86 -5.35 -2.71 -9.44
CA ASP A 86 -6.58 -3.39 -9.01
C ASP A 86 -6.57 -4.89 -9.26
N TRP A 87 -5.81 -5.33 -10.27
CA TRP A 87 -5.62 -6.74 -10.57
C TRP A 87 -5.05 -7.50 -9.37
N LEU A 88 -4.29 -6.87 -8.47
CA LEU A 88 -3.77 -7.51 -7.26
C LEU A 88 -4.88 -7.96 -6.30
N GLU A 89 -6.05 -7.30 -6.34
CA GLU A 89 -7.20 -7.67 -5.51
C GLU A 89 -8.06 -8.76 -6.16
N SER A 90 -7.80 -9.11 -7.43
CA SER A 90 -8.57 -10.11 -8.14
C SER A 90 -8.26 -11.53 -7.63
N PRO A 91 -9.23 -12.46 -7.60
CA PRO A 91 -9.04 -13.80 -7.01
C PRO A 91 -7.84 -14.56 -7.56
N GLN A 92 -7.56 -14.39 -8.85
CA GLN A 92 -6.40 -14.96 -9.54
C GLN A 92 -5.05 -14.51 -8.93
N TRP A 93 -4.96 -13.32 -8.35
CA TRP A 93 -3.72 -12.74 -7.79
C TRP A 93 -3.79 -12.52 -6.27
N GLN A 94 -4.91 -12.83 -5.62
CA GLN A 94 -5.04 -12.70 -4.16
C GLN A 94 -4.02 -13.54 -3.38
N HIS A 95 -3.53 -14.65 -3.94
CA HIS A 95 -2.45 -15.43 -3.32
C HIS A 95 -1.13 -14.64 -3.23
N PHE A 96 -0.91 -13.71 -4.15
CA PHE A 96 0.27 -12.82 -4.18
C PHE A 96 0.20 -11.77 -3.07
N LEU A 97 -0.97 -11.18 -2.80
CA LEU A 97 -1.14 -10.17 -1.75
C LEU A 97 -1.47 -10.73 -0.36
N GLY A 98 -2.29 -11.77 -0.27
CA GLY A 98 -2.96 -12.18 0.98
C GLY A 98 -2.15 -13.13 1.87
N ALA A 99 -1.18 -13.86 1.31
CA ALA A 99 -0.38 -14.84 2.03
C ALA A 99 1.12 -14.76 1.73
N ALA A 100 1.50 -14.23 0.56
CA ALA A 100 2.89 -14.18 0.14
C ALA A 100 3.59 -12.92 0.64
N SER A 101 4.79 -13.12 1.16
CA SER A 101 5.74 -12.03 1.40
C SER A 101 6.54 -11.84 0.11
N PHE A 102 6.60 -10.60 -0.39
CA PHE A 102 7.34 -10.29 -1.61
C PHE A 102 7.90 -8.88 -1.58
N CYS A 103 8.84 -8.62 -2.47
CA CYS A 103 9.37 -7.31 -2.77
C CYS A 103 9.40 -7.11 -4.29
N LEU A 104 8.86 -5.98 -4.74
CA LEU A 104 8.98 -5.49 -6.11
C LEU A 104 9.97 -4.33 -6.10
N ILE A 105 11.02 -4.41 -6.93
CA ILE A 105 12.03 -3.37 -7.05
C ILE A 105 12.10 -2.90 -8.49
N TRP A 106 11.93 -1.61 -8.74
CA TRP A 106 12.19 -0.97 -10.01
C TRP A 106 13.57 -0.36 -9.97
N VAL A 107 14.41 -0.65 -10.95
CA VAL A 107 15.75 -0.08 -11.08
C VAL A 107 15.92 0.54 -12.46
N ASP A 108 16.43 1.76 -12.54
CA ASP A 108 16.66 2.42 -13.82
C ASP A 108 17.98 1.99 -14.46
N GLY A 109 18.04 2.01 -15.79
CA GLY A 109 19.30 1.86 -16.53
C GLY A 109 20.04 0.52 -16.41
N LEU A 110 19.54 -0.44 -15.63
CA LEU A 110 20.04 -1.81 -15.56
C LEU A 110 19.12 -2.75 -16.34
N ASP A 111 19.70 -3.78 -16.96
CA ASP A 111 18.95 -4.88 -17.54
C ASP A 111 18.74 -6.03 -16.52
N ALA A 112 17.91 -7.00 -16.90
CA ALA A 112 17.59 -8.13 -16.02
C ALA A 112 18.83 -8.95 -15.59
N PRO A 113 19.76 -9.34 -16.49
CA PRO A 113 21.02 -9.97 -16.10
C PRO A 113 21.84 -9.16 -15.10
N ASP A 114 21.99 -7.85 -15.31
CA ASP A 114 22.76 -6.98 -14.44
C ASP A 114 22.13 -6.82 -13.06
N CYS A 115 20.80 -6.71 -13.00
CA CYS A 115 20.07 -6.72 -11.73
C CYS A 115 20.35 -8.00 -10.93
N LEU A 116 20.17 -9.18 -11.56
CA LEU A 116 20.40 -10.46 -10.88
C LEU A 116 21.87 -10.63 -10.47
N ARG A 117 22.81 -10.20 -11.31
CA ARG A 117 24.24 -10.23 -11.01
C ARG A 117 24.61 -9.29 -9.85
N LYS A 118 23.95 -8.14 -9.67
CA LYS A 118 24.22 -7.26 -8.52
C LYS A 118 23.78 -7.86 -7.18
N LEU A 119 22.84 -8.81 -7.19
CA LEU A 119 22.30 -9.48 -6.01
C LEU A 119 23.08 -10.75 -5.61
N THR A 120 24.41 -10.76 -5.80
CA THR A 120 25.26 -11.96 -5.64
C THR A 120 25.23 -12.63 -4.26
N TRP A 121 24.85 -11.93 -3.18
CA TRP A 121 24.74 -12.55 -1.84
C TRP A 121 23.53 -13.49 -1.72
N LEU A 122 22.56 -13.39 -2.63
CA LEU A 122 21.52 -14.40 -2.79
C LEU A 122 22.04 -15.63 -3.56
N HIS A 123 23.29 -15.59 -4.04
CA HIS A 123 23.89 -16.57 -4.95
C HIS A 123 22.96 -17.02 -6.10
N PRO A 124 22.27 -16.08 -6.78
CA PRO A 124 21.31 -16.44 -7.82
C PRO A 124 22.04 -17.10 -8.99
N VAL A 125 21.71 -18.35 -9.31
CA VAL A 125 22.19 -19.02 -10.53
C VAL A 125 21.21 -18.70 -11.65
N PRO A 126 21.62 -17.95 -12.70
CA PRO A 126 20.73 -17.63 -13.80
C PRO A 126 20.18 -18.91 -14.44
N GLY A 127 18.85 -19.01 -14.45
CA GLY A 127 18.11 -20.02 -15.18
C GLY A 127 17.71 -19.51 -16.56
N GLY A 128 16.60 -20.04 -17.05
CA GLY A 128 15.98 -19.63 -18.31
C GLY A 128 14.94 -18.53 -18.14
N ARG A 129 14.44 -18.05 -19.28
CA ARG A 129 13.24 -17.20 -19.29
C ARG A 129 11.99 -18.03 -19.10
N ALA A 130 11.06 -17.55 -18.28
CA ALA A 130 9.77 -18.18 -18.05
C ALA A 130 8.75 -17.13 -17.57
N THR A 131 7.46 -17.43 -17.67
CA THR A 131 6.42 -16.62 -17.05
C THR A 131 6.42 -16.82 -15.53
N PHE A 132 5.83 -15.88 -14.79
CA PHE A 132 5.69 -16.00 -13.34
C PHE A 132 4.94 -17.28 -12.95
N GLU A 133 3.80 -17.56 -13.57
CA GLU A 133 3.01 -18.77 -13.34
C GLU A 133 3.80 -20.06 -13.58
N GLN A 134 4.59 -20.11 -14.66
CA GLN A 134 5.42 -21.27 -14.98
C GLN A 134 6.51 -21.55 -13.94
N VAL A 135 6.95 -20.53 -13.20
CA VAL A 135 7.94 -20.67 -12.13
C VAL A 135 7.26 -21.03 -10.82
N MET A 136 6.17 -20.36 -10.47
CA MET A 136 5.41 -20.64 -9.25
C MET A 136 4.76 -22.02 -9.24
N ALA A 137 4.46 -22.59 -10.40
CA ALA A 137 3.95 -23.95 -10.53
C ALA A 137 5.02 -25.04 -10.35
N ARG A 138 6.31 -24.69 -10.23
CA ARG A 138 7.39 -25.68 -10.08
C ARG A 138 7.50 -26.13 -8.63
N PRO A 139 7.70 -27.43 -8.39
CA PRO A 139 7.94 -27.94 -7.03
C PRO A 139 9.36 -27.61 -6.54
N GLU A 140 10.34 -27.49 -7.45
CA GLU A 140 11.74 -27.28 -7.13
C GLU A 140 12.43 -26.33 -8.13
N PRO A 141 13.27 -25.39 -7.65
CA PRO A 141 13.42 -25.01 -6.25
C PRO A 141 12.14 -24.34 -5.70
N PRO A 142 11.95 -24.27 -4.38
CA PRO A 142 10.79 -23.60 -3.80
C PRO A 142 10.68 -22.16 -4.30
N ALA A 143 9.45 -21.67 -4.51
CA ALA A 143 9.18 -20.35 -5.07
C ALA A 143 9.84 -19.21 -4.26
N GLU A 144 9.94 -19.39 -2.95
CA GLU A 144 10.60 -18.47 -2.02
C GLU A 144 12.10 -18.29 -2.28
N ASN A 145 12.73 -19.19 -3.05
CA ASN A 145 14.14 -19.16 -3.39
C ASN A 145 14.40 -18.66 -4.82
N ILE A 146 13.38 -18.19 -5.54
CA ILE A 146 13.53 -17.81 -6.95
C ILE A 146 13.33 -16.30 -7.13
N THR A 147 14.40 -15.62 -7.52
CA THR A 147 14.37 -14.19 -7.90
C THR A 147 14.14 -14.05 -9.40
N GLY A 148 13.28 -13.11 -9.80
CA GLY A 148 13.00 -12.82 -11.20
C GLY A 148 13.36 -11.39 -11.56
N ALA A 149 13.78 -11.14 -12.80
CA ALA A 149 13.88 -9.79 -13.34
C ALA A 149 13.32 -9.68 -14.77
N ALA A 150 12.62 -8.59 -15.06
CA ALA A 150 12.06 -8.29 -16.37
C ALA A 150 12.21 -6.80 -16.71
N ARG A 151 12.52 -6.51 -17.98
CA ARG A 151 12.61 -5.14 -18.49
C ARG A 151 11.20 -4.56 -18.67
N ILE A 152 10.98 -3.34 -18.20
CA ILE A 152 9.70 -2.64 -18.30
C ILE A 152 9.99 -1.16 -18.65
N GLY A 153 9.80 -0.80 -19.93
CA GLY A 153 10.22 0.52 -20.43
C GLY A 153 11.71 0.79 -20.17
N GLU A 154 12.00 1.94 -19.55
CA GLU A 154 13.36 2.34 -19.12
C GLU A 154 13.79 1.81 -17.76
N TRP A 155 12.94 1.03 -17.10
CA TRP A 155 13.22 0.37 -15.85
C TRP A 155 13.38 -1.15 -16.02
N THR A 156 13.91 -1.80 -15.01
CA THR A 156 13.84 -3.25 -14.82
C THR A 156 13.13 -3.51 -13.50
N LEU A 157 12.09 -4.35 -13.56
CA LEU A 157 11.37 -4.85 -12.42
C LEU A 157 12.07 -6.12 -11.91
N VAL A 158 12.47 -6.13 -10.66
CA VAL A 158 12.97 -7.28 -9.94
C VAL A 158 11.89 -7.75 -8.96
N TYR A 159 11.53 -9.02 -9.07
CA TYR A 159 10.73 -9.73 -8.10
C TYR A 159 11.66 -10.48 -7.15
N LEU A 160 11.59 -10.11 -5.88
CA LEU A 160 12.23 -10.86 -4.79
C LEU A 160 11.12 -11.53 -3.97
N PRO A 161 11.12 -12.86 -3.88
CA PRO A 161 10.35 -13.52 -2.83
C PRO A 161 10.93 -13.08 -1.49
N SER A 162 10.08 -12.77 -0.51
CA SER A 162 10.58 -12.45 0.83
C SER A 162 10.56 -13.71 1.68
N GLY A 163 11.73 -14.34 1.86
CA GLY A 163 11.96 -15.31 2.93
C GLY A 163 12.18 -14.67 4.32
N GLY A 164 12.31 -13.34 4.41
CA GLY A 164 12.79 -12.70 5.66
C GLY A 164 12.51 -11.20 5.88
N GLY A 165 11.64 -10.55 5.10
CA GLY A 165 11.24 -9.15 5.37
C GLY A 165 12.31 -8.09 5.07
N SER A 166 12.32 -7.02 5.89
CA SER A 166 13.21 -5.84 5.72
C SER A 166 14.70 -6.17 5.58
N ALA A 167 15.15 -7.30 6.16
CA ALA A 167 16.55 -7.70 6.21
C ALA A 167 17.16 -7.97 4.83
N GLU A 168 16.35 -8.41 3.86
CA GLU A 168 16.82 -8.69 2.49
C GLU A 168 16.45 -7.56 1.51
N ALA A 169 15.26 -6.96 1.70
CA ALA A 169 14.76 -5.93 0.80
C ALA A 169 15.63 -4.68 0.82
N THR A 170 15.94 -4.11 1.99
CA THR A 170 16.69 -2.84 2.07
C THR A 170 18.10 -2.96 1.48
N PRO A 171 18.92 -3.99 1.79
CA PRO A 171 20.21 -4.19 1.14
C PRO A 171 20.11 -4.37 -0.38
N ALA A 172 19.10 -5.11 -0.87
CA ALA A 172 18.88 -5.30 -2.31
C ALA A 172 18.61 -3.98 -3.03
N VAL A 173 17.67 -3.18 -2.53
CA VAL A 173 17.30 -1.89 -3.12
C VAL A 173 18.48 -0.93 -3.14
N ARG A 174 19.22 -0.84 -2.02
CA ARG A 174 20.44 -0.02 -1.95
C ARG A 174 21.48 -0.47 -2.97
N ARG A 175 21.81 -1.76 -3.02
CA ARG A 175 22.80 -2.27 -3.98
C ARG A 175 22.40 -1.99 -5.42
N LEU A 176 21.15 -2.27 -5.78
CA LEU A 176 20.64 -2.08 -7.13
C LEU A 176 20.70 -0.60 -7.54
N SER A 177 20.41 0.31 -6.61
CA SER A 177 20.56 1.76 -6.83
C SER A 177 22.01 2.25 -6.88
N GLY A 178 23.02 1.46 -6.50
CA GLY A 178 24.41 1.90 -6.53
C GLY A 178 24.93 2.12 -7.96
N ASP A 179 26.05 2.82 -8.10
CA ASP A 179 26.71 3.15 -9.38
C ASP A 179 25.94 4.18 -10.22
N GLY A 180 25.34 5.17 -9.55
CA GLY A 180 24.60 6.27 -10.20
C GLY A 180 23.14 5.96 -10.56
N HIS A 181 22.64 4.77 -10.21
CA HIS A 181 21.26 4.36 -10.46
C HIS A 181 20.30 4.84 -9.36
N GLN A 182 19.01 4.62 -9.58
CA GLN A 182 17.95 4.77 -8.60
C GLN A 182 17.11 3.50 -8.57
N ALA A 183 16.61 3.20 -7.37
CA ALA A 183 15.71 2.09 -7.16
C ALA A 183 14.52 2.51 -6.31
N VAL A 184 13.34 2.06 -6.72
CA VAL A 184 12.09 2.18 -5.95
C VAL A 184 11.69 0.78 -5.54
N ALA A 185 11.18 0.59 -4.33
CA ALA A 185 10.64 -0.70 -3.94
C ALA A 185 9.37 -0.59 -3.11
N TYR A 186 8.52 -1.59 -3.31
CA TYR A 186 7.42 -1.91 -2.41
C TYR A 186 7.61 -3.35 -1.94
N TRP A 187 7.59 -3.57 -0.62
CA TRP A 187 7.59 -4.92 -0.08
C TRP A 187 6.55 -5.09 1.01
N GLN A 188 6.11 -6.33 1.16
CA GLN A 188 5.17 -6.73 2.19
C GLN A 188 5.52 -8.08 2.82
N ILE A 189 5.11 -8.27 4.07
CA ILE A 189 5.06 -9.55 4.76
C ILE A 189 3.62 -9.82 5.14
N GLY A 190 2.93 -10.61 4.31
CA GLY A 190 1.48 -10.85 4.45
C GLY A 190 1.09 -11.40 5.81
N ALA A 191 1.90 -12.31 6.38
CA ALA A 191 1.62 -12.97 7.67
C ALA A 191 1.49 -12.01 8.87
N VAL A 192 2.12 -10.84 8.81
CA VAL A 192 2.10 -9.84 9.90
C VAL A 192 1.55 -8.49 9.45
N GLY A 193 1.07 -8.38 8.20
CA GLY A 193 0.55 -7.14 7.63
C GLY A 193 1.56 -5.99 7.61
N MET A 194 2.86 -6.29 7.52
CA MET A 194 3.90 -5.27 7.48
C MET A 194 4.25 -4.92 6.04
N GLU A 195 4.23 -3.63 5.72
CA GLU A 195 4.51 -3.11 4.38
C GLU A 195 5.54 -1.97 4.46
N ARG A 196 6.34 -1.80 3.41
CA ARG A 196 7.25 -0.66 3.27
C ARG A 196 7.37 -0.21 1.83
N PHE A 197 7.57 1.10 1.70
CA PHE A 197 8.01 1.75 0.49
C PHE A 197 9.43 2.29 0.67
N LEU A 198 10.29 2.11 -0.33
CA LEU A 198 11.68 2.56 -0.30
C LEU A 198 12.02 3.30 -1.60
N TYR A 199 12.78 4.38 -1.47
CA TYR A 199 13.45 5.06 -2.56
C TYR A 199 14.94 5.22 -2.24
N CYS A 200 15.77 4.64 -3.10
CA CYS A 200 17.22 4.73 -3.01
C CYS A 200 17.80 5.35 -4.28
N ARG A 201 18.89 6.08 -4.12
CA ARG A 201 19.70 6.59 -5.22
C ARG A 201 21.17 6.51 -4.87
N ASP A 202 21.97 5.95 -5.77
CA ASP A 202 23.40 5.74 -5.60
C ASP A 202 23.75 5.03 -4.29
N GLY A 203 22.99 3.98 -3.94
CA GLY A 203 23.21 3.21 -2.72
C GLY A 203 22.73 3.87 -1.43
N GLU A 204 22.22 5.09 -1.50
CA GLU A 204 21.72 5.86 -0.36
C GLU A 204 20.20 5.74 -0.24
N LEU A 205 19.71 5.35 0.95
CA LEU A 205 18.29 5.35 1.27
C LEU A 205 17.82 6.81 1.48
N ARG A 206 17.08 7.33 0.51
CA ARG A 206 16.59 8.71 0.51
C ARG A 206 15.30 8.82 1.31
N THR A 207 14.34 7.94 1.05
CA THR A 207 13.03 7.96 1.67
C THR A 207 12.56 6.52 1.93
N GLU A 208 12.09 6.25 3.14
CA GLU A 208 11.41 5.01 3.52
C GLU A 208 10.17 5.36 4.35
N PHE A 209 9.08 4.63 4.18
CA PHE A 209 7.92 4.72 5.06
C PHE A 209 7.05 3.47 5.03
N ASP A 210 6.19 3.36 6.03
CA ASP A 210 5.06 2.43 6.04
C ASP A 210 3.89 3.06 5.26
N PRO A 211 3.36 2.45 4.19
CA PRO A 211 2.20 2.98 3.47
C PRO A 211 0.97 3.25 4.36
N LEU A 212 0.82 2.53 5.47
CA LEU A 212 -0.21 2.80 6.47
C LEU A 212 0.14 4.03 7.31
N PHE A 213 1.41 4.27 7.63
CA PHE A 213 1.89 5.43 8.39
C PHE A 213 2.80 6.33 7.54
N PRO A 214 2.30 6.93 6.44
CA PRO A 214 3.15 7.65 5.47
C PRO A 214 3.72 8.95 6.02
N ALA A 215 3.30 9.40 7.21
CA ALA A 215 3.90 10.51 7.95
C ALA A 215 5.21 10.12 8.65
N ASP A 216 5.38 8.84 9.03
CA ASP A 216 6.54 8.32 9.75
C ASP A 216 7.67 7.97 8.78
N ARG A 217 8.10 8.96 7.99
CA ARG A 217 9.13 8.82 6.95
C ARG A 217 10.53 8.88 7.55
N GLN A 218 11.44 8.11 6.97
CA GLN A 218 12.85 8.04 7.35
C GLN A 218 13.76 8.09 6.10
N GLY A 219 15.07 8.11 6.31
CA GLY A 219 16.07 8.22 5.24
C GLY A 219 16.81 9.57 5.28
N SER A 220 17.73 9.77 4.33
CA SER A 220 18.52 11.01 4.29
C SER A 220 17.77 12.21 3.74
N GLN A 221 16.67 11.98 3.03
CA GLN A 221 15.77 12.99 2.49
C GLN A 221 14.31 12.54 2.69
N PRO A 222 13.82 12.45 3.93
CA PRO A 222 12.53 11.84 4.26
C PRO A 222 11.34 12.53 3.58
N ASP A 223 11.45 13.83 3.28
CA ASP A 223 10.37 14.61 2.66
C ASP A 223 10.46 14.73 1.13
N LEU A 224 11.44 14.07 0.50
CA LEU A 224 11.70 14.18 -0.94
C LEU A 224 10.48 13.84 -1.81
N LEU A 225 9.67 12.86 -1.37
CA LEU A 225 8.55 12.32 -2.13
C LEU A 225 7.19 12.90 -1.71
N VAL A 226 7.13 13.88 -0.80
CA VAL A 226 5.88 14.44 -0.28
C VAL A 226 4.90 14.91 -1.39
N PRO A 227 5.36 15.62 -2.45
CA PRO A 227 4.47 16.00 -3.54
C PRO A 227 3.82 14.78 -4.22
N GLN A 228 4.63 13.79 -4.60
CA GLN A 228 4.15 12.58 -5.27
C GLN A 228 3.29 11.70 -4.35
N MET A 229 3.59 11.66 -3.05
CA MET A 229 2.78 10.96 -2.06
C MET A 229 1.41 11.63 -1.87
N THR A 230 1.35 12.96 -1.92
CA THR A 230 0.10 13.72 -1.89
C THR A 230 -0.72 13.41 -3.13
N ASP A 231 -0.11 13.44 -4.32
CA ASP A 231 -0.77 13.10 -5.58
C ASP A 231 -1.22 11.64 -5.66
N ALA A 232 -0.52 10.73 -4.98
CA ALA A 232 -0.92 9.33 -4.82
C ALA A 232 -2.01 9.13 -3.76
N GLY A 233 -2.38 10.18 -3.02
CA GLY A 233 -3.36 10.14 -1.95
C GLY A 233 -2.92 9.35 -0.71
N LEU A 234 -1.61 9.17 -0.52
CA LEU A 234 -1.01 8.53 0.66
C LEU A 234 -1.10 9.45 1.87
N LEU A 235 -0.74 10.72 1.70
CA LEU A 235 -0.77 11.68 2.80
C LEU A 235 -2.22 12.15 3.03
N PRO A 236 -2.76 12.01 4.26
CA PRO A 236 -4.04 12.58 4.58
C PRO A 236 -4.03 14.10 4.57
N GLY A 237 -5.22 14.70 4.57
CA GLY A 237 -5.40 16.09 4.96
C GLY A 237 -5.00 16.34 6.42
N SER A 238 -5.22 17.56 6.92
CA SER A 238 -4.66 18.08 8.17
C SER A 238 -5.04 17.38 9.49
N ASP A 239 -5.74 16.23 9.49
CA ASP A 239 -6.26 15.58 10.71
C ASP A 239 -5.51 14.27 11.07
N PRO A 240 -5.02 14.12 12.32
CA PRO A 240 -4.44 12.87 12.79
C PRO A 240 -5.52 11.77 12.89
N GLY A 241 -5.53 10.83 11.96
CA GLY A 241 -6.47 9.69 11.95
C GLY A 241 -7.11 9.38 10.60
N ASP A 242 -6.87 10.19 9.57
CA ASP A 242 -7.22 9.86 8.18
C ASP A 242 -6.19 8.85 7.64
N TRP A 243 -6.49 7.57 7.77
CA TRP A 243 -5.65 6.50 7.24
C TRP A 243 -5.89 6.33 5.74
N PRO A 244 -4.85 6.24 4.90
CA PRO A 244 -5.04 6.04 3.48
C PRO A 244 -5.81 4.75 3.20
N ARG A 245 -6.96 4.85 2.54
CA ARG A 245 -7.66 3.69 1.97
C ARG A 245 -6.73 2.95 1.01
N LYS A 246 -6.64 1.62 1.15
CA LYS A 246 -5.82 0.73 0.30
C LYS A 246 -4.36 1.21 0.17
N PRO A 247 -3.62 1.28 1.30
CA PRO A 247 -2.28 1.88 1.35
C PRO A 247 -1.29 1.21 0.38
N ALA A 248 -1.31 -0.12 0.28
CA ALA A 248 -0.53 -0.88 -0.70
C ALA A 248 -0.72 -0.40 -2.15
N LEU A 249 -1.97 -0.26 -2.61
CA LEU A 249 -2.27 0.19 -3.98
C LEU A 249 -1.78 1.61 -4.24
N LYS A 250 -1.84 2.48 -3.21
CA LYS A 250 -1.34 3.86 -3.31
C LYS A 250 0.18 3.93 -3.30
N ALA A 251 0.86 3.07 -2.56
CA ALA A 251 2.31 2.92 -2.59
C ALA A 251 2.80 2.42 -3.96
N LEU A 252 2.09 1.46 -4.56
CA LEU A 252 2.37 1.03 -5.93
C LEU A 252 2.10 2.13 -6.96
N ALA A 253 1.01 2.90 -6.80
CA ALA A 253 0.76 4.08 -7.65
C ALA A 253 1.85 5.16 -7.49
N LEU A 254 2.44 5.31 -6.31
CA LEU A 254 3.61 6.16 -6.10
C LEU A 254 4.83 5.61 -6.87
N ALA A 255 5.05 4.30 -6.87
CA ALA A 255 6.12 3.69 -7.68
C ALA A 255 5.95 4.03 -9.16
N ASP A 256 4.75 3.87 -9.72
CA ASP A 256 4.43 4.24 -11.10
C ASP A 256 4.76 5.71 -11.40
N ARG A 257 4.46 6.63 -10.48
CA ARG A 257 4.76 8.05 -10.66
C ARG A 257 6.26 8.31 -10.71
N ILE A 258 7.05 7.67 -9.84
CA ILE A 258 8.51 7.83 -9.81
C ILE A 258 9.14 7.22 -11.07
N THR A 259 8.57 6.12 -11.55
CA THR A 259 9.11 5.36 -12.68
C THR A 259 8.56 5.80 -14.04
N ASN A 260 7.80 6.90 -14.10
CA ASN A 260 7.14 7.40 -15.31
C ASN A 260 6.24 6.34 -15.99
N GLY A 261 5.46 5.61 -15.20
CA GLY A 261 4.49 4.63 -15.69
C GLY A 261 5.10 3.26 -16.01
N ALA A 262 6.24 2.93 -15.38
CA ALA A 262 6.79 1.58 -15.42
C ALA A 262 5.90 0.67 -14.55
N HIS A 263 4.75 0.30 -15.12
CA HIS A 263 3.70 -0.42 -14.42
C HIS A 263 4.01 -1.91 -14.29
N ALA A 264 4.03 -2.42 -13.06
CA ALA A 264 4.13 -3.84 -12.79
C ALA A 264 2.76 -4.51 -12.91
N GLY A 265 2.20 -4.51 -14.13
CA GLY A 265 0.88 -5.07 -14.41
C GLY A 265 0.89 -6.58 -14.69
N PRO A 266 -0.29 -7.18 -14.87
CA PRO A 266 -0.42 -8.60 -15.21
C PRO A 266 0.31 -8.96 -16.50
N GLU A 267 0.38 -8.04 -17.47
CA GLU A 267 1.12 -8.23 -18.72
C GLU A 267 2.63 -8.35 -18.51
N VAL A 268 3.17 -7.59 -17.56
CA VAL A 268 4.59 -7.69 -17.19
C VAL A 268 4.81 -9.03 -16.49
N LEU A 269 4.00 -9.36 -15.49
CA LEU A 269 4.10 -10.61 -14.71
C LEU A 269 3.85 -11.87 -15.52
N ALA A 270 2.97 -11.81 -16.51
CA ALA A 270 2.76 -12.87 -17.50
C ALA A 270 3.87 -12.92 -18.56
N GLY A 271 4.71 -11.88 -18.63
CA GLY A 271 5.85 -11.79 -19.53
C GLY A 271 7.02 -12.69 -19.14
N ALA A 272 8.01 -12.74 -20.03
CA ALA A 272 9.18 -13.60 -19.89
C ALA A 272 10.26 -12.98 -18.97
N PHE A 273 10.15 -13.25 -17.67
CA PHE A 273 11.18 -12.94 -16.67
C PHE A 273 12.42 -13.78 -16.89
N LEU A 274 13.60 -13.19 -16.66
CA LEU A 274 14.81 -13.96 -16.41
C LEU A 274 14.80 -14.36 -14.93
N TRP A 275 14.88 -15.66 -14.67
CA TRP A 275 14.84 -16.20 -13.31
C TRP A 275 16.21 -16.64 -12.86
N ALA A 276 16.42 -16.58 -11.55
CA ALA A 276 17.57 -17.19 -10.91
C ALA A 276 17.18 -17.77 -9.55
N ALA A 277 17.72 -18.92 -9.23
CA ALA A 277 17.48 -19.60 -7.95
C ALA A 277 18.63 -19.32 -6.99
N GLN A 278 18.32 -19.11 -5.71
CA GLN A 278 19.30 -19.13 -4.63
C GLN A 278 19.92 -20.54 -4.54
N ARG A 279 21.20 -20.60 -4.17
CA ARG A 279 21.92 -21.88 -3.97
C ARG A 279 21.67 -22.49 -2.60
#